data_AF-A0A949MES9-F1
#
_entry.id   AF-A0A949MES9-F1
#
_cell.length_a   1.000
_cell.length_b   1.000
_cell.length_c   1.000
_cell.angle_alpha   90.00
_cell.angle_beta   90.00
_cell.angle_gamma   90.00
#
_symmetry.space_group_name_H-M   'P 1'
#
loop_
_entity.id
_entity.type
_entity.pdbx_description
1 polymer ?
#
loop_
_entity_poly.entity_id
_entity_poly.type
_entity_poly.pdbx_seq_one_letter_code
_entity_poly.pdbx_strand_id
1 'polypeptide(L)'
;TLGAGGEVTGIIPDFLRQREVEFQGLTELIVTDSMHTRKRRLFALGDAFVVMPGGLGTYDETVEILTWKQLGQHAKPIILVNILGWAESFVAMVDETIKRGFARPEVRDLFEVQPDVPAVLARLEEMRGAA
;
A
#
# COMPACT_ATOMS: atom_id res chain seq x y z
N THR A 1 -6.97 -15.78 1.60
CA THR A 1 -5.62 -16.04 2.13
C THR A 1 -5.68 -17.13 3.17
N LEU A 2 -6.14 -16.91 4.40
CA LEU A 2 -6.19 -17.97 5.44
C LEU A 2 -7.08 -19.17 5.06
N GLY A 3 -8.31 -18.93 4.59
CA GLY A 3 -9.20 -20.00 4.10
C GLY A 3 -8.74 -20.69 2.82
N ALA A 4 -7.66 -20.19 2.19
CA ALA A 4 -7.03 -20.76 1.01
C ALA A 4 -5.58 -21.23 1.29
N GLY A 5 -5.19 -21.33 2.58
CA GLY A 5 -3.87 -21.82 3.00
C GLY A 5 -2.71 -20.80 2.98
N GLY A 6 -2.98 -19.53 2.68
CA GLY A 6 -1.99 -18.45 2.75
C GLY A 6 -1.83 -17.88 4.16
N GLU A 7 -0.62 -17.43 4.46
CA GLU A 7 -0.28 -16.80 5.75
C GLU A 7 -0.66 -15.31 5.79
N VAL A 8 -1.03 -14.82 6.97
CA VAL A 8 -1.36 -13.40 7.18
C VAL A 8 -0.68 -12.89 8.45
N THR A 9 0.20 -11.91 8.26
CA THR A 9 0.83 -11.14 9.35
C THR A 9 0.10 -9.82 9.52
N GLY A 10 -0.51 -9.60 10.68
CA GLY A 10 -1.05 -8.30 11.08
C GLY A 10 0.01 -7.46 11.78
N ILE A 11 -0.03 -6.13 11.59
CA ILE A 11 0.85 -5.19 12.32
C ILE A 11 0.01 -4.03 12.82
N ILE A 12 -0.03 -3.87 14.15
CA ILE A 12 -0.89 -2.89 14.83
C ILE A 12 -0.11 -2.15 15.92
N PRO A 13 -0.34 -0.84 16.14
CA PRO A 13 0.19 -0.17 17.31
C PRO A 13 -0.67 -0.48 18.54
N ASP A 14 -0.04 -0.57 19.72
CA ASP A 14 -0.69 -1.01 20.96
C ASP A 14 -1.95 -0.19 21.32
N PHE A 15 -1.91 1.12 21.09
CA PHE A 15 -3.04 2.01 21.40
C PHE A 15 -4.27 1.80 20.48
N LEU A 16 -4.11 1.18 19.30
CA LEU A 16 -5.22 0.80 18.42
C LEU A 16 -5.74 -0.60 18.71
N ARG A 17 -4.96 -1.44 19.41
CA ARG A 17 -5.32 -2.82 19.73
C ARG A 17 -6.68 -2.94 20.43
N GLN A 18 -7.02 -1.99 21.29
CA GLN A 18 -8.30 -1.98 22.02
C GLN A 18 -9.46 -1.36 21.23
N ARG A 19 -9.17 -0.63 20.16
CA ARG A 19 -10.15 0.11 19.35
C ARG A 19 -10.52 -0.59 18.07
N GLU A 20 -9.60 -1.38 17.52
CA GLU A 20 -9.81 -2.17 16.32
C GLU A 20 -10.29 -3.57 16.67
N VAL A 21 -11.08 -4.17 15.77
CA VAL A 21 -11.53 -5.57 15.92
C VAL A 21 -10.29 -6.45 15.85
N GLU A 22 -9.95 -7.10 16.97
CA GLU A 22 -8.85 -8.08 17.00
C GLU A 22 -9.22 -9.19 16.00
N PHE A 23 -8.55 -9.20 14.84
CA PHE A 23 -8.79 -10.21 13.81
C PHE A 23 -8.35 -11.57 14.35
N GLN A 24 -9.33 -12.37 14.80
CA GLN A 24 -9.08 -13.75 15.20
C GLN A 24 -8.78 -14.58 13.95
N GLY A 25 -7.65 -15.30 13.96
CA GLY A 25 -7.24 -16.20 12.88
C GLY A 25 -6.01 -15.77 12.07
N LEU A 26 -5.33 -14.68 12.44
CA LEU A 26 -4.04 -14.32 11.84
C LEU A 26 -2.98 -15.40 12.11
N THR A 27 -2.05 -15.57 11.17
CA THR A 27 -0.86 -16.41 11.37
C THR A 27 0.08 -15.77 12.39
N GLU A 28 0.25 -14.46 12.31
CA GLU A 28 1.07 -13.68 13.24
C GLU A 28 0.44 -12.29 13.46
N LEU A 29 0.55 -11.76 14.68
CA LEU A 29 0.20 -10.38 14.99
C LEU A 29 1.40 -9.69 15.67
N ILE A 30 1.96 -8.68 15.00
CA ILE A 30 3.07 -7.87 15.51
C ILE A 30 2.48 -6.59 16.13
N VAL A 31 2.66 -6.44 17.44
CA VAL A 31 2.28 -5.23 18.16
C VAL A 31 3.47 -4.27 18.22
N THR A 32 3.23 -3.00 17.95
CA THR A 32 4.25 -1.95 17.92
C THR A 32 3.94 -0.82 18.89
N ASP A 33 4.96 -0.07 19.29
CA ASP A 33 4.84 1.04 20.26
C ASP A 33 4.22 2.33 19.69
N SER A 34 4.17 2.45 18.35
CA SER A 34 3.81 3.69 17.67
C SER A 34 3.39 3.45 16.22
N MET A 35 2.70 4.42 15.63
CA MET A 35 2.38 4.41 14.19
C MET A 35 3.64 4.39 13.32
N HIS A 36 4.70 5.09 13.71
CA HIS A 36 5.95 5.11 12.93
C HIS A 36 6.63 3.73 12.93
N THR A 37 6.70 3.05 14.07
CA THR A 37 7.24 1.69 14.13
C THR A 37 6.35 0.72 13.34
N ARG A 38 5.02 0.87 13.41
CA ARG A 38 4.07 0.09 12.60
C ARG A 38 4.36 0.23 11.10
N LYS A 39 4.40 1.45 10.58
CA LYS A 39 4.62 1.73 9.15
C LYS A 39 5.99 1.23 8.68
N ARG A 40 7.06 1.45 9.47
CA ARG A 40 8.40 0.90 9.16
C ARG A 40 8.39 -0.63 9.08
N ARG A 41 7.71 -1.31 10.01
CA ARG A 41 7.64 -2.78 10.01
C ARG A 41 6.84 -3.31 8.82
N LEU A 42 5.71 -2.68 8.51
CA LEU A 42 4.90 -2.98 7.33
C LEU A 42 5.72 -2.85 6.05
N PHE A 43 6.45 -1.74 5.91
CA PHE A 43 7.35 -1.51 4.79
C PHE A 43 8.46 -2.55 4.69
N ALA A 44 9.08 -2.93 5.81
CA ALA A 44 10.18 -3.86 5.82
C ALA A 44 9.78 -5.27 5.38
N LEU A 45 8.57 -5.71 5.73
CA LEU A 45 8.08 -7.06 5.44
C LEU A 45 7.48 -7.23 4.04
N GLY A 46 6.98 -6.16 3.41
CA GLY A 46 6.33 -6.25 2.10
C GLY A 46 7.33 -6.17 0.94
N ASP A 47 7.18 -7.02 -0.08
CA ASP A 47 7.95 -6.92 -1.34
C ASP A 47 7.25 -6.02 -2.38
N ALA A 48 5.94 -5.85 -2.25
CA ALA A 48 5.10 -4.96 -3.03
C ALA A 48 3.99 -4.39 -2.15
N PHE A 49 3.42 -3.24 -2.56
CA PHE A 49 2.33 -2.58 -1.86
C PHE A 49 1.08 -2.55 -2.74
N VAL A 50 -0.01 -3.12 -2.23
CA VAL A 50 -1.34 -3.07 -2.86
C VAL A 50 -2.23 -2.18 -2.01
N VAL A 51 -2.70 -1.08 -2.59
CA VAL A 51 -3.51 -0.06 -1.92
C VAL A 51 -4.98 -0.26 -2.30
N MET A 52 -5.75 -0.74 -1.34
CA MET A 52 -7.20 -0.93 -1.46
C MET A 52 -7.96 0.38 -1.14
N PRO A 53 -9.24 0.50 -1.53
CA PRO A 53 -10.06 1.63 -1.15
C PRO A 53 -10.07 1.89 0.35
N GLY A 54 -9.80 3.14 0.74
CA GLY A 54 -9.68 3.54 2.12
C GLY A 54 -9.75 5.05 2.35
N GLY A 55 -9.56 5.46 3.59
CA GLY A 55 -9.63 6.86 4.03
C GLY A 55 -8.26 7.50 4.21
N LEU A 56 -8.18 8.49 5.09
CA LEU A 56 -6.96 9.28 5.34
C LEU A 56 -5.75 8.42 5.76
N GLY A 57 -5.95 7.37 6.56
CA GLY A 57 -4.85 6.47 6.93
C GLY A 57 -4.24 5.75 5.73
N THR A 58 -5.07 5.32 4.78
CA THR A 58 -4.61 4.72 3.52
C THR A 58 -3.84 5.72 2.67
N TYR A 59 -4.31 6.97 2.60
CA TYR A 59 -3.60 8.03 1.88
C TYR A 59 -2.25 8.38 2.52
N ASP A 60 -2.19 8.49 3.86
CA ASP A 60 -0.94 8.73 4.61
C ASP A 60 0.12 7.68 4.26
N GLU A 61 -0.25 6.39 4.36
CA GLU A 61 0.66 5.29 4.06
C GLU A 61 1.09 5.28 2.59
N THR A 62 0.15 5.54 1.67
CA THR A 62 0.42 5.57 0.22
C THR A 62 1.39 6.69 -0.15
N VAL A 63 1.17 7.92 0.34
CA VAL A 63 2.04 9.05 0.03
C VAL A 63 3.43 8.88 0.66
N GLU A 64 3.52 8.29 1.85
CA GLU A 64 4.81 8.03 2.52
C GLU A 64 5.69 7.07 1.69
N ILE A 65 5.16 5.93 1.26
CA ILE A 65 5.92 4.98 0.44
C ILE A 65 6.22 5.51 -0.96
N LEU A 66 5.34 6.34 -1.55
CA LEU A 66 5.64 7.02 -2.80
C LEU A 66 6.79 8.00 -2.66
N THR A 67 6.83 8.75 -1.57
CA THR A 67 7.90 9.70 -1.28
C THR A 67 9.23 8.96 -1.10
N TRP A 68 9.24 7.83 -0.38
CA TRP A 68 10.45 7.01 -0.21
C TRP A 68 10.95 6.44 -1.54
N LYS A 69 10.03 5.98 -2.41
CA LYS A 69 10.36 5.53 -3.76
C LYS A 69 10.95 6.65 -4.61
N GLN A 70 10.33 7.84 -4.59
CA GLN A 70 10.81 9.03 -5.29
C GLN A 70 12.23 9.44 -4.84
N LEU A 71 12.54 9.28 -3.55
CA LEU A 71 13.86 9.54 -2.97
C LEU A 71 14.87 8.41 -3.21
N GLY A 72 14.49 7.34 -3.92
CA GLY A 72 15.36 6.21 -4.22
C GLY A 72 15.63 5.27 -3.04
N GLN A 73 14.83 5.32 -1.97
CA GLN A 73 15.02 4.44 -0.81
C GLN A 73 14.55 3.01 -1.05
N HIS A 74 13.73 2.77 -2.08
CA HIS A 74 13.36 1.43 -2.54
C HIS A 74 12.86 1.45 -3.99
N ALA A 75 12.76 0.25 -4.59
CA ALA A 75 12.17 0.04 -5.90
C ALA A 75 10.87 -0.79 -5.87
N LYS A 76 10.36 -1.14 -4.67
CA LYS A 76 9.17 -1.99 -4.48
C LYS A 76 7.95 -1.49 -5.31
N PRO A 77 7.20 -2.38 -5.98
CA PRO A 77 5.99 -2.02 -6.70
C PRO A 77 4.93 -1.41 -5.78
N ILE A 78 4.18 -0.43 -6.29
CA ILE A 78 3.04 0.19 -5.61
C ILE A 78 1.87 0.16 -6.59
N ILE A 79 0.77 -0.47 -6.20
CA ILE A 79 -0.39 -0.70 -7.06
C ILE A 79 -1.64 -0.21 -6.34
N LEU A 80 -2.38 0.73 -6.94
CA LEU A 80 -3.70 1.14 -6.45
C LEU A 80 -4.80 0.33 -7.14
N VAL A 81 -5.77 -0.13 -6.35
CA VAL A 81 -6.92 -0.89 -6.86
C VAL A 81 -8.11 0.04 -7.06
N ASN A 82 -8.49 0.27 -8.32
CA ASN A 82 -9.53 1.24 -8.69
C ASN A 82 -10.95 0.65 -8.63
N ILE A 83 -11.36 0.18 -7.45
CA ILE A 83 -12.72 -0.29 -7.22
C ILE A 83 -13.68 0.91 -7.23
N LEU A 84 -14.68 0.88 -8.12
CA LEU A 84 -15.72 1.92 -8.23
C LEU A 84 -15.16 3.35 -8.39
N GLY A 85 -14.01 3.50 -9.05
CA GLY A 85 -13.40 4.80 -9.30
C GLY A 85 -12.66 5.41 -8.11
N TRP A 86 -12.44 4.67 -7.02
CA TRP A 86 -11.79 5.21 -5.82
C TRP A 86 -10.41 5.82 -6.09
N ALA A 87 -9.58 5.17 -6.92
CA ALA A 87 -8.21 5.62 -7.18
C ALA A 87 -8.16 6.86 -8.07
N GLU A 88 -9.23 7.18 -8.80
CA GLU A 88 -9.28 8.32 -9.73
C GLU A 88 -9.06 9.64 -9.01
N SER A 89 -9.58 9.79 -7.79
CA SER A 89 -9.39 11.00 -6.99
C SER A 89 -7.94 11.18 -6.55
N PHE A 90 -7.26 10.08 -6.22
CA PHE A 90 -5.84 10.09 -5.86
C PHE A 90 -4.97 10.43 -7.08
N VAL A 91 -5.24 9.80 -8.23
CA VAL A 91 -4.54 10.08 -9.49
C VAL A 91 -4.71 11.54 -9.89
N ALA A 92 -5.94 12.07 -9.85
CA ALA A 92 -6.21 13.47 -10.17
C ALA A 92 -5.47 14.45 -9.25
N MET A 93 -5.34 14.13 -7.96
CA MET A 93 -4.55 14.93 -7.01
C MET A 93 -3.06 14.95 -7.40
N VAL A 94 -2.49 13.80 -7.78
CA VAL A 94 -1.09 13.72 -8.24
C VAL A 94 -0.91 14.50 -9.55
N ASP A 95 -1.81 14.31 -10.51
CA ASP A 95 -1.76 14.99 -11.81
C ASP A 95 -1.86 16.51 -11.66
N GLU A 96 -2.73 17.01 -10.78
CA GLU A 96 -2.84 18.45 -10.49
C GLU A 96 -1.59 18.98 -9.78
N THR A 97 -0.95 18.19 -8.91
CA THR A 97 0.32 18.54 -8.26
C THR A 97 1.44 18.71 -9.29
N ILE A 98 1.50 17.81 -10.28
CA ILE A 98 2.44 17.89 -11.41
C ILE A 98 2.13 19.12 -12.26
N LYS A 99 0.87 19.31 -12.66
CA LYS A 99 0.43 20.44 -13.50
C LYS A 99 0.74 21.80 -12.89
N ARG A 100 0.69 21.91 -11.56
CA ARG A 100 1.05 23.15 -10.83
C ARG A 100 2.55 23.33 -10.61
N GLY A 101 3.38 22.37 -11.02
CA GLY A 101 4.84 22.44 -10.90
C GLY A 101 5.39 22.05 -9.53
N PHE A 102 4.58 21.43 -8.66
CA PHE A 102 5.04 20.96 -7.34
C PHE A 102 5.66 19.55 -7.39
N ALA A 103 5.47 18.83 -8.50
CA ALA A 103 6.06 17.53 -8.75
C ALA A 103 6.52 17.43 -10.20
N ARG A 104 7.53 16.59 -10.46
CA ARG A 104 7.93 16.28 -11.83
C ARG A 104 7.02 15.21 -12.44
N PRO A 105 6.87 15.14 -13.78
CA PRO A 105 5.99 14.16 -14.43
C PRO A 105 6.28 12.70 -14.04
N GLU A 106 7.54 12.36 -13.75
CA GLU A 106 7.97 11.00 -13.40
C GLU A 106 7.36 10.50 -12.08
N VAL A 107 6.79 11.39 -11.26
CA VAL A 107 6.02 10.99 -10.06
C VAL A 107 4.85 10.08 -10.43
N ARG A 108 4.28 10.24 -11.63
CA ARG A 108 3.17 9.39 -12.11
C ARG A 108 3.58 7.94 -12.36
N ASP A 109 4.87 7.69 -12.60
CA ASP A 109 5.44 6.37 -12.86
C ASP A 109 5.77 5.61 -11.56
N LEU A 110 5.61 6.25 -10.39
CA LEU A 110 5.92 5.63 -9.10
C LEU A 110 4.91 4.54 -8.70
N PHE A 111 3.69 4.58 -9.28
CA PHE A 111 2.62 3.63 -9.00
C PHE A 111 1.84 3.20 -10.25
N GLU A 112 1.29 1.99 -10.19
CA GLU A 112 0.36 1.45 -11.17
C GLU A 112 -1.08 1.52 -10.65
N VAL A 113 -2.05 1.56 -11.56
CA VAL A 113 -3.49 1.48 -11.22
C VAL A 113 -4.06 0.25 -11.91
N GLN A 114 -4.72 -0.62 -11.14
CA GLN A 114 -5.36 -1.83 -11.65
C GLN A 114 -6.87 -1.75 -11.37
N PRO A 115 -7.73 -2.26 -12.26
CA PRO A 115 -9.18 -2.08 -12.14
C PRO A 115 -9.79 -2.87 -10.98
N ASP A 116 -9.22 -4.01 -10.62
CA ASP A 116 -9.77 -4.93 -9.62
C ASP A 116 -8.70 -5.86 -9.03
N VAL A 117 -9.12 -6.68 -8.05
CA VAL A 117 -8.24 -7.64 -7.37
C VAL A 117 -7.69 -8.72 -8.32
N PRO A 118 -8.48 -9.35 -9.21
CA PRO A 118 -7.93 -10.28 -10.20
C PRO A 118 -6.80 -9.69 -11.05
N ALA A 119 -6.95 -8.46 -11.54
CA ALA A 119 -5.91 -7.78 -12.32
C ALA A 119 -4.64 -7.54 -11.50
N VAL A 120 -4.77 -7.17 -10.23
CA VAL A 120 -3.63 -7.04 -9.31
C VAL A 120 -2.91 -8.37 -9.14
N LEU A 121 -3.64 -9.47 -8.93
CA LEU A 121 -3.03 -10.79 -8.73
C LEU A 121 -2.27 -11.25 -9.98
N ALA A 122 -2.88 -11.11 -11.17
CA ALA A 122 -2.21 -11.41 -12.43
C ALA A 122 -0.92 -10.58 -12.59
N ARG A 123 -0.99 -9.28 -12.26
CA ARG A 123 0.16 -8.38 -12.33
C ARG A 123 1.29 -8.79 -11.38
N LEU A 124 0.96 -9.21 -10.16
CA LEU A 124 1.94 -9.71 -9.18
C LEU A 124 2.59 -11.03 -9.64
N GLU A 125 1.83 -11.91 -10.30
CA GLU A 125 2.37 -13.14 -10.89
C GLU A 125 3.36 -12.86 -12.03
N GLU A 126 3.04 -11.91 -12.91
CA GLU A 126 3.96 -11.45 -13.97
C GLU A 126 5.26 -10.91 -13.38
N MET A 127 5.19 -10.08 -12.33
CA MET A 127 6.36 -9.53 -11.65
C MET A 127 7.22 -10.63 -11.04
N ARG A 128 6.60 -11.66 -10.45
CA ARG A 128 7.31 -12.81 -9.86
C ARG A 128 8.01 -13.67 -10.92
N GLY A 129 7.43 -13.80 -12.12
CA GLY A 129 8.02 -14.56 -13.23
C GLY A 129 9.14 -13.81 -13.97
N ALA A 130 9.23 -12.49 -13.81
CA ALA A 130 10.26 -11.64 -14.42
C ALA A 130 11.51 -11.43 -13.55
N ALA A 131 11.47 -11.88 -12.27
CA ALA A 131 12.56 -11.80 -11.29
C ALA A 131 13.37 -13.10 -11.25
#